data_AF-A0AAZ3NYJ6-F1
#
_entry.id   AF-A0AAZ3NYJ6-F1
#
_cell.length_a   1.000
_cell.length_b   1.000
_cell.length_c   1.000
_cell.angle_alpha   90.00
_cell.angle_beta   90.00
_cell.angle_gamma   90.00
#
_symmetry.space_group_name_H-M   'P 1'
#
loop_
_entity.id
_entity.type
_entity.pdbx_description
1 polymer ?
#
loop_
_entity_poly.entity_id
_entity_poly.type
_entity_poly.pdbx_seq_one_letter_code
_entity_poly.pdbx_strand_id
1 'polypeptide(L)'
;LSQSFSASLSETKGPFNTDITLVYKHAPVSGIYYFRFTAFGMTSKHRRVSLYKGGQLMVTVTDRSTPHDGEDSGSNGVTLQLVEGEEVYTRLIAEHQVYDDAAHHTTFTGFLISA
;
A
#
# COMPACT_ATOMS: atom_id res chain seq x y z
N LEU A 1 7.16 -19.34 -14.50
CA LEU A 1 6.34 -18.15 -14.84
C LEU A 1 6.45 -17.19 -13.66
N SER A 2 6.97 -15.98 -13.88
CA SER A 2 6.97 -14.95 -12.85
C SER A 2 5.53 -14.48 -12.64
N GLN A 3 5.00 -14.62 -11.42
CA GLN A 3 3.73 -14.07 -11.05
C GLN A 3 3.99 -12.70 -10.43
N SER A 4 3.57 -11.64 -11.10
CA SER A 4 3.70 -10.26 -10.64
C SER A 4 2.36 -9.54 -10.79
N PHE A 5 2.16 -8.51 -9.99
CA PHE A 5 1.01 -7.62 -10.12
C PHE A 5 1.43 -6.17 -9.85
N SER A 6 0.63 -5.25 -10.38
CA SER A 6 0.71 -3.83 -10.06
C SER A 6 -0.70 -3.26 -10.04
N ALA A 7 -0.96 -2.41 -9.06
CA ALA A 7 -2.21 -1.68 -8.89
C ALA A 7 -1.90 -0.26 -8.39
N SER A 8 -2.82 0.65 -8.66
CA SER A 8 -2.82 2.01 -8.12
C SER A 8 -4.22 2.36 -7.63
N LEU A 9 -4.32 3.39 -6.80
CA LEU A 9 -5.62 4.02 -6.58
C LEU A 9 -6.03 4.79 -7.85
N SER A 10 -7.33 5.00 -7.98
CA SER A 10 -7.92 5.82 -9.06
C SER A 10 -8.44 7.16 -8.56
N GLU A 11 -8.45 7.35 -7.24
CA GLU A 11 -8.98 8.53 -6.57
C GLU A 11 -8.35 8.67 -5.18
N THR A 12 -8.41 9.89 -4.65
CA THR A 12 -8.00 10.22 -3.28
C THR A 12 -8.84 9.47 -2.24
N LYS A 13 -8.21 8.98 -1.17
CA LYS A 13 -8.87 8.24 -0.05
C LYS A 13 -8.61 8.92 1.30
N GLY A 14 -9.55 8.79 2.24
CA GLY A 14 -9.55 9.48 3.54
C GLY A 14 -10.11 10.92 3.49
N PRO A 15 -10.03 11.71 4.58
CA PRO A 15 -9.30 11.42 5.82
C PRO A 15 -10.12 10.77 6.93
N PHE A 16 -11.45 10.69 6.84
CA PHE A 16 -12.27 10.43 8.02
C PHE A 16 -12.29 8.96 8.46
N ASN A 17 -12.27 8.04 7.50
CA ASN A 17 -12.42 6.62 7.77
C ASN A 17 -11.10 5.88 7.64
N THR A 18 -11.04 4.73 8.32
CA THR A 18 -10.00 3.74 8.08
C THR A 18 -10.43 2.86 6.92
N ASP A 19 -9.67 2.87 5.83
CA ASP A 19 -10.03 2.19 4.58
C ASP A 19 -8.98 1.14 4.21
N ILE A 20 -9.44 -0.07 3.83
CA ILE A 20 -8.62 -0.98 3.04
C ILE A 20 -8.55 -0.40 1.63
N THR A 21 -7.35 -0.12 1.14
CA THR A 21 -7.16 0.63 -0.11
C THR A 21 -6.87 -0.28 -1.29
N LEU A 22 -5.73 -0.99 -1.28
CA LEU A 22 -5.35 -1.92 -2.35
C LEU A 22 -5.13 -3.33 -1.77
N VAL A 23 -5.56 -4.36 -2.51
CA VAL A 23 -5.57 -5.75 -2.04
C VAL A 23 -4.96 -6.67 -3.08
N TYR A 24 -4.00 -7.48 -2.65
CA TYR A 24 -3.54 -8.67 -3.35
C TYR A 24 -4.35 -9.85 -2.82
N LYS A 25 -5.26 -10.36 -3.67
CA LYS A 25 -6.18 -11.43 -3.32
C LYS A 25 -5.58 -12.78 -3.70
N HIS A 26 -5.70 -13.74 -2.80
CA HIS A 26 -5.39 -15.16 -3.02
C HIS A 26 -4.02 -15.42 -3.65
N ALA A 27 -2.97 -15.52 -2.82
CA ALA A 27 -1.69 -16.06 -3.26
C ALA A 27 -1.92 -17.39 -3.99
N PRO A 28 -1.54 -17.54 -5.27
CA PRO A 28 -1.91 -18.72 -6.05
C PRO A 28 -1.01 -19.94 -5.75
N VAL A 29 0.11 -19.74 -5.04
CA VAL A 29 0.98 -20.81 -4.53
C VAL A 29 1.53 -20.39 -3.17
N SER A 30 1.94 -21.36 -2.36
CA SER A 30 2.75 -21.05 -1.18
C SER A 30 4.16 -20.65 -1.61
N GLY A 31 4.74 -19.62 -0.99
CA GLY A 31 6.05 -19.13 -1.39
C GLY A 31 6.48 -17.85 -0.71
N ILE A 32 7.59 -17.30 -1.16
CA ILE A 32 8.16 -16.02 -0.72
C ILE A 32 7.80 -14.95 -1.73
N TYR A 33 7.11 -13.91 -1.28
CA TYR A 33 6.62 -12.81 -2.10
C TYR A 33 7.26 -11.50 -1.65
N TYR A 34 7.61 -10.65 -2.61
CA TYR A 34 7.97 -9.27 -2.33
C TYR A 34 6.79 -8.35 -2.61
N PHE A 35 6.55 -7.41 -1.70
CA PHE A 35 5.54 -6.37 -1.83
C PHE A 35 6.19 -5.00 -1.66
N ARG A 36 5.78 -4.05 -2.50
CA ARG A 36 6.15 -2.63 -2.39
C ARG A 36 4.91 -1.77 -2.57
N PHE A 37 4.79 -0.73 -1.75
CA PHE A 37 3.72 0.25 -1.89
C PHE A 37 4.26 1.66 -1.72
N THR A 38 3.60 2.60 -2.39
CA THR A 38 3.89 4.04 -2.35
C THR A 38 2.64 4.75 -1.89
N ALA A 39 2.76 5.64 -0.91
CA ALA A 39 1.70 6.56 -0.51
C ALA A 39 2.12 7.97 -0.92
N PHE A 40 1.34 8.58 -1.81
CA PHE A 40 1.53 9.95 -2.24
C PHE A 40 0.50 10.86 -1.57
N GLY A 41 0.85 12.12 -1.36
CA GLY A 41 -0.17 13.13 -1.09
C GLY A 41 0.21 14.50 -1.60
N MET A 42 -0.83 15.24 -1.97
CA MET A 42 -0.77 16.59 -2.54
C MET A 42 -1.38 17.64 -1.59
N THR A 43 -1.61 17.29 -0.33
CA THR A 43 -2.40 18.10 0.62
C THR A 43 -1.64 18.31 1.92
N SER A 44 -2.13 19.25 2.73
CA SER A 44 -1.61 19.53 4.08
C SER A 44 -1.98 18.47 5.13
N LYS A 45 -2.40 17.28 4.69
CA LYS A 45 -2.87 16.19 5.57
C LYS A 45 -1.75 15.18 5.80
N HIS A 46 -1.76 14.59 6.99
CA HIS A 46 -0.82 13.52 7.32
C HIS A 46 -1.12 12.27 6.48
N ARG A 47 -0.08 11.50 6.21
CA ARG A 47 -0.15 10.28 5.40
C ARG A 47 0.30 9.12 6.28
N ARG A 48 -0.53 8.08 6.40
CA ARG A 48 -0.15 6.84 7.06
C ARG A 48 -0.84 5.66 6.40
N VAL A 49 -0.08 4.94 5.59
CA VAL A 49 -0.53 3.71 4.94
C VAL A 49 0.31 2.57 5.47
N SER A 50 -0.36 1.49 5.82
CA SER A 50 0.27 0.30 6.38
C SER A 50 -0.11 -0.92 5.57
N LEU A 51 0.85 -1.82 5.37
CA LEU A 51 0.63 -3.11 4.74
C LEU A 51 0.37 -4.16 5.82
N TYR A 52 -0.67 -4.96 5.61
CA TYR A 52 -1.13 -5.99 6.52
C TYR A 52 -1.15 -7.36 5.83
N LYS A 53 -0.88 -8.39 6.63
CA LYS A 53 -1.08 -9.81 6.30
C LYS A 53 -1.91 -10.43 7.41
N GLY A 54 -3.05 -11.04 7.09
CA GLY A 54 -3.92 -11.71 8.08
C GLY A 54 -4.32 -10.82 9.27
N GLY A 55 -4.53 -9.51 9.05
CA GLY A 55 -4.83 -8.54 10.12
C GLY A 55 -3.62 -8.05 10.92
N GLN A 56 -2.43 -8.62 10.73
CA GLN A 56 -1.20 -8.19 11.40
C GLN A 56 -0.47 -7.13 10.58
N LEU A 57 -0.02 -6.06 11.25
CA LEU A 57 0.78 -4.99 10.66
C LEU A 57 2.18 -5.52 10.29
N MET A 58 2.59 -5.34 9.03
CA MET A 58 3.91 -5.74 8.53
C MET A 58 4.87 -4.56 8.46
N VAL A 59 4.52 -3.55 7.68
CA VAL A 59 5.33 -2.35 7.43
C VAL A 59 4.44 -1.13 7.19
N THR A 60 4.98 0.06 7.43
CA THR A 60 4.24 1.33 7.34
C THR A 60 5.03 2.36 6.54
N VAL A 61 4.32 3.18 5.76
CA VAL A 61 4.75 4.50 5.32
C VAL A 61 4.03 5.52 6.19
N THR A 62 4.79 6.42 6.81
CA THR A 62 4.26 7.56 7.56
C THR A 62 4.96 8.81 7.06
N ASP A 63 4.17 9.84 6.80
CA ASP A 63 4.67 11.17 6.52
C ASP A 63 3.79 12.22 7.20
N ARG A 64 4.43 13.25 7.74
CA ARG A 64 3.80 14.34 8.45
C ARG A 64 3.91 15.60 7.61
N SER A 65 2.86 15.90 6.86
CA SER A 65 2.81 17.13 6.07
C SER A 65 3.18 18.38 6.88
N THR A 66 3.99 19.24 6.26
CA THR A 66 4.34 20.56 6.74
C THR A 66 3.75 21.65 5.83
N PRO A 67 3.58 22.90 6.30
CA PRO A 67 2.90 23.93 5.50
C PRO A 67 3.67 24.39 4.24
N HIS A 68 4.90 23.89 4.03
CA HIS A 68 5.81 24.34 2.98
C HIS A 68 6.18 23.21 1.99
N ASP A 69 5.63 22.01 2.16
CA ASP A 69 5.65 20.93 1.16
C ASP A 69 4.24 20.78 0.56
N GLY A 70 4.14 20.80 -0.77
CA GLY A 70 2.86 20.58 -1.47
C GLY A 70 2.65 19.12 -1.84
N GLU A 71 3.75 18.42 -2.15
CA GLU A 71 3.73 17.06 -2.69
C GLU A 71 4.84 16.24 -2.02
N ASP A 72 4.42 15.20 -1.32
CA ASP A 72 5.34 14.26 -0.67
C ASP A 72 4.90 12.82 -0.94
N SER A 73 5.89 11.96 -1.08
CA SER A 73 5.69 10.53 -1.27
C SER A 73 6.59 9.73 -0.34
N GLY A 74 6.03 8.66 0.21
CA GLY A 74 6.79 7.66 0.95
C GLY A 74 6.57 6.28 0.35
N SER A 75 7.62 5.47 0.30
CA SER A 75 7.53 4.09 -0.15
C SER A 75 8.11 3.14 0.89
N ASN A 76 7.51 1.97 1.03
CA ASN A 76 8.08 0.89 1.83
C ASN A 76 7.85 -0.46 1.13
N GLY A 77 8.59 -1.48 1.52
CA GLY A 77 8.46 -2.82 0.96
C GLY A 77 8.88 -3.89 1.95
N VAL A 78 8.37 -5.09 1.74
CA VAL A 78 8.59 -6.22 2.64
C VAL A 78 8.57 -7.52 1.85
N THR A 79 9.39 -8.47 2.29
CA THR A 79 9.34 -9.86 1.83
C THR A 79 8.53 -10.68 2.83
N LEU A 80 7.51 -11.39 2.37
CA LEU A 80 6.60 -12.18 3.19
C LEU A 80 6.52 -13.62 2.67
N GLN A 81 6.51 -14.57 3.59
CA GLN A 81 6.06 -15.93 3.27
C GLN A 81 4.54 -15.96 3.26
N LEU A 82 3.95 -16.42 2.15
CA LEU A 82 2.52 -16.66 2.02
C LEU A 82 2.23 -18.15 1.83
N VAL A 83 1.10 -18.58 2.38
CA VAL A 83 0.44 -19.83 2.04
C VAL A 83 -0.57 -19.56 0.92
N GLU A 84 -0.80 -20.56 0.07
CA GLU A 84 -1.84 -20.49 -0.97
C GLU A 84 -3.17 -20.00 -0.39
N GLY A 85 -3.78 -19.02 -1.06
CA GLY A 85 -5.04 -18.39 -0.67
C GLY A 85 -4.90 -17.18 0.25
N GLU A 86 -3.72 -16.94 0.88
CA GLU A 86 -3.53 -15.79 1.76
C GLU A 86 -3.61 -14.45 1.01
N GLU A 87 -4.04 -13.42 1.75
CA GLU A 87 -4.20 -12.06 1.23
C GLU A 87 -3.23 -11.09 1.91
N VAL A 88 -2.84 -10.07 1.15
CA VAL A 88 -2.04 -8.94 1.63
C VAL A 88 -2.71 -7.66 1.15
N TYR A 89 -2.84 -6.69 2.03
CA TYR A 89 -3.53 -5.44 1.69
C TYR A 89 -2.88 -4.22 2.33
N THR A 90 -3.07 -3.08 1.70
CA THR A 90 -2.76 -1.77 2.26
C THR A 90 -3.99 -1.19 2.95
N ARG A 91 -3.74 -0.46 4.04
CA ARG A 91 -4.77 0.18 4.87
C ARG A 91 -4.37 1.61 5.19
N LEU A 92 -5.25 2.54 4.87
CA LEU A 92 -5.16 3.93 5.29
C LEU A 92 -5.72 4.05 6.71
N ILE A 93 -4.95 4.64 7.63
CA ILE A 93 -5.40 4.88 9.00
C ILE A 93 -6.28 6.13 9.04
N ALA A 94 -7.34 6.13 9.86
CA ALA A 94 -8.19 7.31 10.07
C ALA A 94 -7.36 8.58 10.39
N GLU A 95 -7.92 9.74 10.02
CA GLU A 95 -7.30 11.06 10.07
C GLU A 95 -6.09 11.27 9.13
N HIS A 96 -5.86 10.33 8.20
CA HIS A 96 -4.82 10.44 7.17
C HIS A 96 -5.42 10.38 5.78
N GLN A 97 -4.76 11.01 4.81
CA GLN A 97 -5.20 11.03 3.41
C GLN A 97 -4.08 10.51 2.51
N VAL A 98 -4.46 9.84 1.42
CA VAL A 98 -3.58 9.62 0.27
C VAL A 98 -4.23 10.17 -0.97
N TYR A 99 -3.43 10.85 -1.79
CA TYR A 99 -3.87 11.41 -3.05
C TYR A 99 -3.64 10.39 -4.17
N ASP A 100 -4.59 10.34 -5.09
CA ASP A 100 -4.39 9.76 -6.40
C ASP A 100 -5.33 10.39 -7.42
N ASP A 101 -4.95 10.28 -8.69
CA ASP A 101 -5.67 10.75 -9.87
C ASP A 101 -5.32 9.88 -11.10
N ALA A 102 -5.56 10.39 -12.32
CA ALA A 102 -5.27 9.69 -13.56
C ALA A 102 -3.76 9.41 -13.80
N ALA A 103 -2.86 9.98 -12.99
CA ALA A 103 -1.42 9.75 -13.07
C ALA A 103 -0.90 8.65 -12.12
N HIS A 104 -1.76 8.03 -11.30
CA HIS A 104 -1.45 6.80 -10.55
C HIS A 104 -0.26 6.91 -9.59
N HIS A 105 -0.32 7.87 -8.67
CA HIS A 105 0.76 8.17 -7.73
C HIS A 105 0.86 7.17 -6.57
N THR A 106 -0.28 6.65 -6.08
CA THR A 106 -0.34 5.75 -4.93
C THR A 106 -0.44 4.31 -5.42
N THR A 107 0.67 3.58 -5.32
CA THR A 107 0.86 2.27 -5.96
C THR A 107 1.00 1.13 -4.97
N PHE A 108 0.64 -0.07 -5.40
CA PHE A 108 0.88 -1.34 -4.72
C PHE A 108 1.25 -2.40 -5.74
N THR A 109 2.45 -2.97 -5.60
CA THR A 109 3.00 -3.96 -6.52
C THR A 109 3.65 -5.09 -5.74
N GLY A 110 3.76 -6.26 -6.38
CA GLY A 110 4.48 -7.37 -5.81
C GLY A 110 4.70 -8.50 -6.80
N PHE A 111 5.52 -9.45 -6.40
CA PHE A 111 5.83 -10.65 -7.20
C PHE A 111 6.29 -11.81 -6.33
N LEU A 112 6.11 -13.02 -6.85
CA LEU A 112 6.67 -14.25 -6.29
C LEU A 112 8.18 -14.30 -6.56
N ILE A 113 8.98 -14.43 -5.49
CA ILE A 113 10.42 -14.63 -5.56
C ILE A 113 10.74 -16.11 -5.74
N SER A 114 10.14 -16.98 -4.93
CA SER A 114 10.38 -18.42 -4.91
C SER A 114 9.19 -19.17 -4.32
N ALA A 115 8.83 -20.30 -4.91
CA ALA A 115 7.78 -21.21 -4.42
C ALA A 115 8.41 -22.53 -3.96
#